data_AF-A0A9W7HFF1-F1
#
_entry.id   AF-A0A9W7HFF1-F1
#
_cell.length_a   1.000
_cell.length_b   1.000
_cell.length_c   1.000
_cell.angle_alpha   90.00
_cell.angle_beta   90.00
_cell.angle_gamma   90.00
#
_symmetry.space_group_name_H-M   'P 1'
#
loop_
_entity.id
_entity.type
_entity.pdbx_description
1 polymer ?
#
loop_
_entity_poly.entity_id
_entity_poly.type
_entity_poly.pdbx_seq_one_letter_code
_entity_poly.pdbx_strand_id
1 'polypeptide(L)'
;MITRSKANIFKPKAYLLHKKVAKIPKHVTVFKALKDIGWRAAVQAEYSAMLDNGTWELQALPLSRKLVGCKWMFKVKRKPDDSVERLKARLVAKGYSHNAGCDFRETYSPVVRSSTIKTVLATTVEKKWTLRQIDINITFLDGELTEEIYMS
;
A
#
# COMPACT_ATOMS: atom_id res chain seq x y z
N MET A 1 -9.33 15.91 -33.54
CA MET A 1 -9.39 15.74 -32.07
C MET A 1 -9.96 17.02 -31.45
N ILE A 2 -11.19 16.99 -30.93
CA ILE A 2 -11.83 18.17 -30.31
C ILE A 2 -11.63 18.06 -28.79
N THR A 3 -10.99 19.07 -28.20
CA THR A 3 -10.76 19.12 -26.75
C THR A 3 -12.03 19.56 -26.03
N ARG A 4 -12.18 19.15 -24.76
CA ARG A 4 -13.37 19.50 -23.95
C ARG A 4 -13.59 21.01 -23.82
N SER A 5 -12.53 21.82 -23.89
CA SER A 5 -12.64 23.28 -23.90
C SER A 5 -13.29 23.81 -25.18
N LYS A 6 -13.01 23.19 -26.35
CA LYS A 6 -13.63 23.57 -27.62
C LYS A 6 -15.14 23.23 -27.69
N ALA A 7 -15.64 22.40 -26.76
CA ALA A 7 -17.06 22.06 -26.63
C ALA A 7 -17.78 22.85 -25.51
N ASN A 8 -17.15 23.89 -24.93
CA ASN A 8 -17.69 24.68 -23.81
C ASN A 8 -18.12 23.85 -22.59
N ILE A 9 -17.56 22.66 -22.39
CA ILE A 9 -17.84 21.82 -21.23
C ILE A 9 -16.92 22.25 -20.08
N PHE A 10 -17.35 23.26 -19.33
CA PHE A 10 -16.72 23.64 -18.07
C PHE A 10 -17.43 22.95 -16.91
N LYS A 11 -16.78 21.96 -16.28
CA LYS A 11 -17.22 21.43 -14.98
C LYS A 11 -16.62 22.31 -13.88
N PRO A 12 -17.42 23.02 -13.07
CA PRO A 12 -16.89 23.73 -11.93
C PRO A 12 -16.22 22.73 -10.98
N LYS A 13 -15.05 23.08 -10.46
CA LYS A 13 -14.43 22.33 -9.37
C LYS A 13 -15.31 22.54 -8.13
N ALA A 14 -16.18 21.58 -7.85
CA ALA A 14 -16.93 21.54 -6.60
C ALA A 14 -15.93 21.25 -5.48
N TYR A 15 -15.45 22.30 -4.81
CA TYR A 15 -14.78 22.16 -3.54
C TYR A 15 -15.85 21.76 -2.52
N LEU A 16 -15.96 20.46 -2.27
CA LEU A 16 -16.78 19.95 -1.18
C LEU A 16 -16.32 20.65 0.10
N LEU A 17 -17.20 21.48 0.66
CA LEU A 17 -17.05 22.06 1.98
C LEU A 17 -16.64 20.92 2.91
N HIS A 18 -15.46 21.01 3.53
CA HIS A 18 -15.00 20.02 4.49
C HIS A 18 -16.03 19.96 5.64
N LYS A 19 -17.00 19.05 5.55
CA LYS A 19 -17.76 18.59 6.73
C LYS A 19 -16.71 18.23 7.76
N LYS A 20 -16.87 18.72 9.00
CA LYS A 20 -15.97 18.39 10.12
C LYS A 20 -15.84 16.87 10.17
N VAL A 21 -14.77 16.35 9.58
CA VAL A 21 -14.46 14.93 9.54
C VAL A 21 -14.27 14.53 10.99
N ALA A 22 -15.03 13.54 11.46
CA ALA A 22 -14.77 12.93 12.76
C ALA A 22 -13.26 12.65 12.83
N LYS A 23 -12.56 13.27 13.78
CA LYS A 23 -11.11 13.14 13.97
C LYS A 23 -10.82 11.69 14.36
N ILE A 24 -10.73 10.81 13.37
CA ILE A 24 -10.22 9.46 13.57
C ILE A 24 -8.75 9.66 13.94
N PRO A 25 -8.29 9.17 15.11
CA PRO A 25 -6.92 9.36 15.54
C PRO A 25 -5.97 8.87 14.46
N LYS A 26 -5.10 9.76 13.96
CA LYS A 26 -4.06 9.43 12.96
C LYS A 26 -3.14 8.28 13.43
N HIS A 27 -3.11 8.04 14.74
CA HIS A 27 -2.42 6.93 15.37
C HIS A 27 -3.38 6.20 16.30
N VAL A 28 -3.87 5.05 15.86
CA VAL A 28 -4.50 4.07 16.76
C VAL A 28 -3.40 3.11 17.17
N THR A 29 -3.08 3.06 18.47
CA THR A 29 -2.19 2.03 19.02
C THR A 29 -2.77 0.65 18.72
N VAL A 30 -1.94 -0.34 18.42
CA VAL A 30 -2.37 -1.71 18.05
C VAL A 30 -3.39 -2.25 19.07
N PHE A 31 -3.10 -2.11 20.36
CA PHE A 31 -4.00 -2.52 21.44
C PHE A 31 -5.39 -1.87 21.40
N LYS A 32 -5.48 -0.61 20.96
CA LYS A 32 -6.75 0.10 20.82
C LYS A 32 -7.48 -0.31 19.55
N ALA A 33 -6.74 -0.58 18.47
CA ALA A 33 -7.30 -1.06 17.21
C ALA A 33 -7.89 -2.46 17.37
N LEU A 34 -7.19 -3.37 18.04
CA LEU A 34 -7.65 -4.76 18.21
C LEU A 34 -8.91 -4.92 19.08
N LYS A 35 -9.30 -3.90 19.85
CA LYS A 35 -10.58 -3.87 20.57
C LYS A 35 -11.78 -3.68 19.65
N ASP A 36 -11.57 -3.10 18.47
CA ASP A 36 -12.59 -2.91 17.46
C ASP A 36 -12.63 -4.13 16.52
N ILE A 37 -13.83 -4.67 16.32
CA ILE A 37 -14.04 -5.90 15.53
C ILE A 37 -13.62 -5.69 14.07
N GLY A 38 -13.87 -4.50 13.50
CA GLY A 38 -13.53 -4.18 12.12
C GLY A 38 -12.02 -4.07 11.92
N TRP A 39 -11.31 -3.41 12.84
CA TRP A 39 -9.85 -3.35 12.80
C TRP A 39 -9.19 -4.70 13.04
N ARG A 40 -9.76 -5.53 13.94
CA ARG A 40 -9.30 -6.90 14.15
C ARG A 40 -9.45 -7.75 12.88
N ALA A 41 -10.58 -7.64 12.19
CA ALA A 41 -10.79 -8.31 10.90
C ALA A 41 -9.76 -7.86 9.85
N ALA A 42 -9.45 -6.56 9.79
CA ALA A 42 -8.45 -6.03 8.88
C ALA A 42 -7.03 -6.53 9.20
N VAL A 43 -6.66 -6.66 10.47
CA VAL A 43 -5.38 -7.25 10.90
C VAL A 43 -5.31 -8.73 10.52
N GLN A 44 -6.38 -9.47 10.79
CA GLN A 44 -6.45 -10.90 10.47
C GLN A 44 -6.33 -11.14 8.97
N ALA A 45 -6.98 -10.33 8.14
CA ALA A 45 -6.93 -10.45 6.68
C ALA A 45 -5.52 -10.20 6.12
N GLU A 46 -4.79 -9.24 6.68
CA GLU A 46 -3.38 -9.00 6.28
C GLU A 46 -2.50 -10.18 6.71
N TYR A 47 -2.66 -10.68 7.94
CA TYR A 47 -1.89 -11.81 8.45
C TYR A 47 -2.15 -13.10 7.67
N SER A 48 -3.42 -13.42 7.38
CA SER A 48 -3.77 -14.60 6.58
C SER A 48 -3.18 -14.50 5.18
N ALA A 49 -3.23 -13.32 4.56
CA ALA A 49 -2.64 -13.13 3.23
C ALA A 49 -1.11 -13.34 3.22
N MET A 50 -0.40 -12.97 4.28
CA MET A 50 1.04 -13.24 4.40
C MET A 50 1.34 -14.74 4.44
N LEU A 51 0.53 -15.51 5.18
CA LEU A 51 0.63 -16.96 5.29
C LEU A 51 0.25 -17.65 3.97
N ASP A 52 -0.87 -17.24 3.36
CA ASP A 52 -1.37 -17.80 2.09
C ASP A 52 -0.38 -17.56 0.95
N ASN A 53 0.32 -16.42 0.97
CA ASN A 53 1.38 -16.11 0.00
C ASN A 53 2.72 -16.76 0.33
N GLY A 54 2.87 -17.48 1.46
CA GLY A 54 4.13 -18.10 1.87
C GLY A 54 5.26 -17.10 2.16
N THR A 55 4.93 -15.83 2.40
CA THR A 55 5.92 -14.75 2.56
C THR A 55 6.45 -14.62 3.99
N TRP A 56 5.82 -15.28 4.97
CA TRP A 56 6.17 -15.20 6.38
C TRP A 56 6.02 -16.55 7.06
N GLU A 57 6.96 -16.87 7.95
CA GLU A 57 6.91 -18.02 8.84
C GLU A 57 7.13 -17.56 10.29
N LEU A 58 6.35 -18.12 11.22
CA LEU A 58 6.55 -17.87 12.65
C LEU A 58 7.66 -18.78 13.16
N GLN A 59 8.81 -18.20 13.49
CA GLN A 59 9.98 -18.93 13.99
C GLN A 59 10.55 -18.30 15.27
N ALA A 60 11.18 -19.12 16.12
CA ALA A 60 11.99 -18.62 17.22
C ALA A 60 13.21 -17.86 16.67
N LEU A 61 13.55 -16.72 17.29
CA LEU A 61 14.71 -15.92 16.87
C LEU A 61 16.02 -16.69 17.16
N PRO A 62 16.86 -16.95 16.13
CA PRO A 62 18.17 -17.55 16.35
C PRO A 62 19.10 -16.61 17.15
N LEU A 63 19.93 -17.19 18.01
CA LEU A 63 20.84 -16.46 18.93
C LEU A 63 21.76 -15.44 18.23
N SER A 64 22.05 -15.61 16.94
CA SER A 64 22.96 -14.76 16.16
C SER A 64 22.26 -13.76 15.23
N ARG A 65 20.94 -13.69 15.23
CA ARG A 65 20.15 -12.84 14.31
C ARG A 65 19.62 -11.60 15.01
N LYS A 66 19.59 -10.48 14.27
CA LYS A 66 19.04 -9.21 14.76
C LYS A 66 17.56 -9.13 14.45
N LEU A 67 16.78 -8.70 15.44
CA LEU A 67 15.35 -8.47 15.30
C LEU A 67 15.10 -7.08 14.73
N VAL A 68 14.41 -7.01 13.58
CA VAL A 68 13.91 -5.76 13.01
C VAL A 68 12.57 -5.46 13.67
N GLY A 69 12.46 -4.29 14.30
CA GLY A 69 11.18 -3.91 14.87
C GLY A 69 10.10 -3.82 13.78
N CYS A 70 8.84 -4.13 14.08
CA CYS A 70 7.73 -3.85 13.16
C CYS A 70 6.72 -2.86 13.75
N LYS A 71 5.74 -2.45 12.92
CA LYS A 71 4.60 -1.64 13.34
C LYS A 71 3.39 -1.91 12.46
N TRP A 72 2.21 -1.98 13.09
CA TRP A 72 0.94 -1.95 12.38
C TRP A 72 0.53 -0.52 11.98
N MET A 73 0.17 -0.38 10.71
CA MET A 73 -0.34 0.86 10.11
C MET A 73 -1.83 0.70 9.81
N PHE A 74 -2.64 1.59 10.38
CA PHE A 74 -4.09 1.58 10.23
C PHE A 74 -4.55 2.76 9.36
N LYS A 75 -5.40 2.50 8.37
CA LYS A 75 -5.96 3.52 7.50
C LYS A 75 -7.42 3.22 7.16
N VAL A 76 -8.29 4.20 7.36
CA VAL A 76 -9.68 4.13 6.89
C VAL A 76 -9.70 4.54 5.42
N LYS A 77 -10.18 3.65 4.56
CA LYS A 77 -10.47 3.96 3.16
C LYS A 77 -11.90 4.47 3.08
N ARG A 78 -12.08 5.61 2.43
CA ARG A 78 -13.37 6.27 2.27
C ARG A 78 -13.70 6.38 0.80
N LYS A 79 -14.99 6.29 0.49
CA LYS A 79 -15.54 6.54 -0.85
C LYS A 79 -15.57 8.05 -1.15
N PRO A 80 -15.81 8.47 -2.41
CA PRO A 80 -15.94 9.89 -2.76
C PRO A 80 -17.07 10.63 -2.03
N ASP A 81 -18.08 9.90 -1.54
CA ASP A 81 -19.19 10.41 -0.71
C ASP A 81 -18.83 10.52 0.78
N ASP A 82 -17.57 10.29 1.14
CA ASP A 82 -17.01 10.28 2.51
C ASP A 82 -17.48 9.12 3.41
N SER A 83 -18.26 8.17 2.88
CA SER A 83 -18.62 6.95 3.60
C SER A 83 -17.42 6.01 3.76
N VAL A 84 -17.40 5.21 4.83
CA VAL A 84 -16.34 4.21 5.06
C VAL A 84 -16.47 3.09 4.03
N GLU A 85 -15.44 2.92 3.21
CA GLU A 85 -15.36 1.85 2.23
C GLU A 85 -14.79 0.57 2.87
N ARG A 86 -13.65 0.70 3.54
CA ARG A 86 -12.98 -0.40 4.25
C ARG A 86 -11.98 0.09 5.28
N LEU A 87 -11.74 -0.73 6.29
CA LEU A 87 -10.61 -0.58 7.20
C LEU A 87 -9.41 -1.31 6.62
N LYS A 88 -8.24 -0.67 6.62
CA LYS A 88 -7.01 -1.24 6.07
C LYS A 88 -5.93 -1.26 7.14
N ALA A 89 -5.48 -2.45 7.52
CA ALA A 89 -4.31 -2.67 8.35
C ALA A 89 -3.14 -3.13 7.47
N ARG A 90 -1.91 -2.79 7.85
CA ARG A 90 -0.67 -3.29 7.22
C ARG A 90 0.40 -3.50 8.26
N LEU A 91 1.14 -4.60 8.17
CA LEU A 91 2.35 -4.81 8.95
C LEU A 91 3.55 -4.23 8.18
N VAL A 92 4.38 -3.42 8.83
CA VAL A 92 5.51 -2.76 8.20
C VAL A 92 6.76 -2.91 9.07
N ALA A 93 7.85 -3.38 8.47
CA ALA A 93 9.17 -3.40 9.08
C ALA A 93 9.67 -1.97 9.33
N LYS A 94 10.32 -1.74 10.47
CA LYS A 94 10.99 -0.48 10.79
C LYS A 94 12.35 -0.45 10.10
N GLY A 95 12.37 -0.03 8.83
CA GLY A 95 13.58 -0.01 8.00
C GLY A 95 14.70 0.95 8.43
N TYR A 96 14.57 1.63 9.57
CA TYR A 96 15.64 2.48 10.13
C TYR A 96 16.66 1.71 10.96
N SER A 97 16.56 0.38 11.02
CA SER A 97 17.52 -0.51 11.66
C SER A 97 18.75 -0.81 10.79
N HIS A 98 18.79 -0.33 9.54
CA HIS A 98 19.90 -0.59 8.62
C HIS A 98 21.13 0.23 9.01
N ASN A 99 22.28 -0.43 9.09
CA ASN A 99 23.56 0.23 9.32
C ASN A 99 24.08 0.83 8.02
N ALA A 100 24.37 2.13 8.02
CA ALA A 100 25.03 2.79 6.90
C ALA A 100 26.37 2.11 6.61
N GLY A 101 26.55 1.60 5.38
CA GLY A 101 27.77 0.92 4.94
C GLY A 101 27.71 -0.62 4.88
N CYS A 102 26.72 -1.26 5.53
CA CYS A 102 26.48 -2.71 5.41
C CYS A 102 25.34 -3.02 4.44
N ASP A 103 24.14 -2.49 4.70
CA ASP A 103 22.89 -2.94 4.06
C ASP A 103 22.20 -1.83 3.23
N PHE A 104 22.95 -0.78 2.89
CA PHE A 104 22.41 0.46 2.32
C PHE A 104 22.44 0.52 0.78
N ARG A 105 22.99 -0.51 0.11
CA ARG A 105 23.29 -0.44 -1.33
C ARG A 105 22.11 -0.79 -2.23
N GLU A 106 21.10 -1.51 -1.73
CA GLU A 106 20.00 -2.00 -2.56
C GLU A 106 18.64 -1.56 -2.00
N THR A 107 18.25 -0.31 -2.27
CA THR A 107 16.85 0.12 -2.06
C THR A 107 16.12 0.09 -3.39
N TYR A 108 15.82 -1.11 -3.90
CA TYR A 108 15.01 -1.25 -5.11
C TYR A 108 13.54 -1.34 -4.74
N SER A 109 12.83 -0.21 -4.83
CA SER A 109 11.38 -0.26 -5.05
C SER A 109 11.17 -0.35 -6.56
N PRO A 110 10.56 -1.42 -7.10
CA PRO A 110 10.38 -1.56 -8.55
C PRO A 110 9.23 -0.65 -8.98
N VAL A 111 9.51 0.65 -9.09
CA VAL A 111 8.56 1.64 -9.58
C VAL A 111 8.76 1.78 -11.08
N VAL A 112 7.77 1.36 -11.85
CA VAL A 112 7.75 1.58 -13.31
C VAL A 112 7.83 3.08 -13.57
N ARG A 113 8.77 3.51 -14.42
CA ARG A 113 8.93 4.92 -14.79
C ARG A 113 7.68 5.40 -15.53
N SER A 114 7.28 6.64 -15.26
CA SER A 114 6.12 7.26 -15.93
C SER A 114 6.29 7.34 -17.45
N SER A 115 7.53 7.44 -17.94
CA SER A 115 7.84 7.35 -19.38
C SER A 115 7.42 6.02 -19.98
N THR A 116 7.74 4.90 -19.34
CA THR A 116 7.37 3.55 -19.80
C THR A 116 5.86 3.40 -19.88
N ILE A 117 5.13 3.85 -18.84
CA ILE A 117 3.65 3.81 -18.84
C ILE A 117 3.10 4.62 -20.02
N LYS A 118 3.61 5.83 -20.25
CA LYS A 118 3.18 6.68 -21.37
C LYS A 118 3.46 6.04 -22.72
N THR A 119 4.61 5.39 -22.90
CA THR A 119 4.96 4.71 -24.16
C THR A 119 4.00 3.55 -24.46
N VAL A 120 3.69 2.72 -23.46
CA VAL A 120 2.72 1.62 -23.60
C VAL A 120 1.33 2.18 -23.96
N LEU A 121 0.88 3.23 -23.28
CA LEU A 121 -0.40 3.88 -23.58
C LEU A 121 -0.43 4.48 -24.99
N ALA A 122 0.63 5.20 -25.39
CA ALA A 122 0.73 5.79 -26.73
C ALA A 122 0.65 4.72 -27.83
N THR A 123 1.36 3.61 -27.64
CA THR A 123 1.37 2.47 -28.58
C THR A 123 -0.01 1.82 -28.66
N THR A 124 -0.68 1.67 -27.52
CA THR A 124 -2.03 1.10 -27.45
C THR A 124 -3.03 1.95 -28.24
N VAL A 125 -2.95 3.29 -28.11
CA VAL A 125 -3.80 4.22 -28.85
C VAL A 125 -3.51 4.18 -30.35
N GLU A 126 -2.24 4.20 -30.74
CA GLU A 126 -1.81 4.14 -32.14
C GLU A 126 -2.32 2.86 -32.82
N LYS A 127 -2.17 1.73 -32.16
CA LYS A 127 -2.56 0.41 -32.68
C LYS A 127 -4.03 0.04 -32.42
N LYS A 128 -4.81 0.94 -31.80
CA LYS A 128 -6.21 0.73 -31.40
C LYS A 128 -6.42 -0.54 -30.56
N TRP A 129 -5.47 -0.85 -29.69
CA TRP A 129 -5.55 -2.01 -28.80
C TRP A 129 -6.48 -1.76 -27.62
N THR A 130 -7.08 -2.83 -27.10
CA THR A 130 -7.83 -2.78 -25.85
C THR A 130 -6.87 -2.94 -24.68
N LEU A 131 -6.95 -2.01 -23.71
CA LEU A 131 -6.15 -2.04 -22.50
C LEU A 131 -7.03 -2.47 -21.31
N ARG A 132 -6.54 -3.41 -20.51
CA ARG A 132 -7.13 -3.75 -19.21
C ARG A 132 -6.08 -3.53 -18.12
N GLN A 133 -6.47 -2.81 -17.07
CA GLN A 133 -5.66 -2.65 -15.87
C GLN A 133 -6.18 -3.61 -14.80
N ILE A 134 -5.27 -4.39 -14.23
CA ILE A 134 -5.55 -5.27 -13.10
C ILE A 134 -4.78 -4.71 -11.91
N ASP A 135 -5.49 -4.32 -10.86
CA ASP A 135 -4.89 -3.97 -9.57
C ASP A 135 -4.91 -5.24 -8.72
N ILE A 136 -3.74 -5.86 -8.56
CA ILE A 136 -3.60 -7.09 -7.79
C ILE A 136 -3.48 -6.70 -6.31
N ASN A 137 -4.38 -7.21 -5.47
CA ASN A 137 -4.29 -6.99 -4.04
C ASN A 137 -3.05 -7.72 -3.51
N ILE A 138 -2.19 -6.98 -2.79
CA ILE A 138 -1.03 -7.53 -2.04
C ILE A 138 0.13 -7.97 -2.95
N THR A 139 0.37 -7.25 -4.06
CA THR A 139 1.66 -7.37 -4.74
C THR A 139 2.73 -6.64 -3.93
N PHE A 140 3.38 -7.35 -3.01
CA PHE A 140 4.83 -7.28 -3.09
C PHE A 140 5.15 -7.90 -4.45
N LEU A 141 5.80 -7.13 -5.32
CA LEU A 141 6.45 -7.74 -6.47
C LEU A 141 7.32 -8.84 -5.86
N ASP A 142 7.14 -10.07 -6.32
CA ASP A 142 7.76 -11.30 -5.81
C ASP A 142 9.28 -11.23 -6.00
N GLY A 143 9.89 -10.28 -5.32
CA GLY A 143 11.31 -10.04 -5.26
C GLY A 143 11.81 -10.91 -4.15
N GLU A 144 12.53 -11.95 -4.52
CA GLU A 144 13.30 -12.74 -3.58
C GLU A 144 14.20 -11.78 -2.80
N LEU A 145 14.07 -11.81 -1.47
CA LEU A 145 14.99 -11.13 -0.60
C LEU A 145 16.18 -12.05 -0.36
N THR A 146 17.39 -11.57 -0.66
CA THR A 146 18.62 -12.35 -0.44
C THR A 146 18.92 -12.54 1.05
N GLU A 147 18.43 -11.64 1.90
CA GLU A 147 18.64 -11.66 3.34
C GLU A 147 17.45 -12.23 4.11
N GLU A 148 17.74 -13.09 5.10
CA GLU A 148 16.75 -13.49 6.10
C GLU A 148 16.52 -12.37 7.13
N ILE A 149 15.28 -11.88 7.21
CA ILE A 149 14.86 -10.85 8.18
C ILE A 149 13.91 -11.45 9.21
N TYR A 150 14.19 -11.16 10.49
CA TYR A 150 13.32 -11.51 11.61
C TYR A 150 12.63 -10.26 12.15
N MET A 151 11.32 -10.32 12.38
CA MET A 151 10.52 -9.19 12.86
C MET A 151 9.88 -9.41 14.23
N SER A 152 9.79 -8.34 15.03
CA SER A 152 9.21 -8.34 16.40
C SER A 152 7.72 -8.05 16.44
#